data_AF-A0AAV8QJC1-F1
#
_entry.id   AF-A0AAV8QJC1-F1
#
_cell.length_a   1.000
_cell.length_b   1.000
_cell.length_c   1.000
_cell.angle_alpha   90.00
_cell.angle_beta   90.00
_cell.angle_gamma   90.00
#
_symmetry.space_group_name_H-M   'P 1'
#
loop_
_entity.id
_entity.type
_entity.pdbx_description
1 polymer ?
#
loop_
_entity_poly.entity_id
_entity_poly.type
_entity_poly.pdbx_seq_one_letter_code
_entity_poly.pdbx_strand_id
1 'polypeptide(L)'
;MGFWNFDALFQPQQHADRDSHDTFLLKAPASTRFLPEDYVERVKLVHESGGYGSKGYGYDWKGKKLIRISFERTQLQFLQECFACLLSSII
;
A
#
# COMPACT_ATOMS: atom_id res chain seq x y z
N MET A 1 2.05 4.02 6.56
CA MET A 1 1.65 3.98 5.14
C MET A 1 1.02 2.62 4.83
N GLY A 2 0.32 2.48 3.70
CA GLY A 2 -0.50 1.31 3.37
C GLY A 2 0.31 0.07 2.96
N PHE A 3 -0.18 -1.11 3.35
CA PHE A 3 0.53 -2.38 3.09
C PHE A 3 0.32 -2.88 1.67
N TRP A 4 -0.94 -2.97 1.23
CA TRP A 4 -1.25 -3.51 -0.09
C TRP A 4 -0.69 -2.67 -1.23
N ASN A 5 -0.64 -1.34 -1.06
CA ASN A 5 -0.13 -0.46 -2.11
C ASN A 5 1.39 -0.42 -2.17
N PHE A 6 2.09 -0.72 -1.08
CA PHE A 6 3.53 -0.47 -1.00
C PHE A 6 4.32 -1.69 -0.52
N ASP A 7 4.05 -2.18 0.70
CA ASP A 7 4.82 -3.27 1.31
C ASP A 7 4.62 -4.60 0.56
N ALA A 8 3.38 -4.94 0.17
CA ALA A 8 3.08 -6.15 -0.59
C ALA A 8 3.70 -6.15 -2.00
N LEU A 9 3.96 -4.96 -2.56
CA LEU A 9 4.59 -4.76 -3.86
C LEU A 9 6.12 -4.63 -3.78
N PHE A 10 6.70 -4.92 -2.61
CA PHE A 10 8.14 -4.87 -2.37
C PHE A 10 8.76 -3.47 -2.47
N GLN A 11 7.99 -2.39 -2.26
CA GLN A 11 8.50 -1.02 -2.28
C GLN A 11 9.06 -0.62 -0.89
N PRO A 12 10.31 -0.12 -0.78
CA PRO A 12 10.93 0.14 0.51
C PRO A 12 10.22 1.26 1.30
N GLN A 13 10.21 1.16 2.64
CA GLN A 13 9.51 2.13 3.49
C GLN A 13 10.14 3.53 3.50
N GLN A 14 11.43 3.63 3.20
CA GLN A 14 12.18 4.90 3.16
C GLN A 14 12.12 5.59 1.79
N HIS A 15 11.30 5.09 0.85
CA HIS A 15 11.21 5.63 -0.50
C HIS A 15 10.49 6.98 -0.53
N ALA A 16 11.03 7.96 -1.28
CA ALA A 16 10.46 9.29 -1.44
C ALA A 16 9.01 9.25 -1.97
N ASP A 17 8.69 8.30 -2.85
CA ASP A 17 7.34 8.13 -3.41
C ASP A 17 6.28 7.68 -2.38
N ARG A 18 6.68 7.28 -1.16
CA ARG A 18 5.74 7.06 -0.05
C ARG A 18 5.34 8.36 0.65
N ASP A 19 5.92 9.49 0.24
CA ASP A 19 5.63 10.78 0.84
C ASP A 19 4.20 11.24 0.49
N SER A 20 3.62 11.95 1.44
CA SER A 20 2.19 12.26 1.53
C SER A 20 1.62 13.06 0.35
N HIS A 21 2.48 13.69 -0.47
CA HIS A 21 2.06 14.55 -1.57
C HIS A 21 1.33 13.80 -2.69
N ASP A 22 1.59 12.49 -2.86
CA ASP A 22 0.94 11.65 -3.88
C ASP A 22 0.14 10.47 -3.30
N THR A 23 0.02 10.39 -1.97
CA THR A 23 -0.72 9.35 -1.26
C THR A 23 -1.96 9.93 -0.56
N PHE A 24 -3.14 9.56 -1.05
CA PHE A 24 -4.41 9.87 -0.39
C PHE A 24 -4.70 8.85 0.70
N LEU A 25 -5.07 9.31 1.90
CA LEU A 25 -5.41 8.46 3.04
C LEU A 25 -6.90 8.55 3.35
N LEU A 26 -7.56 7.42 3.56
CA LEU A 26 -8.95 7.43 3.97
C LEU A 26 -9.10 8.05 5.36
N LYS A 27 -10.13 8.89 5.52
CA LYS A 27 -10.53 9.46 6.82
C LYS A 27 -11.31 8.43 7.64
N ALA A 28 -12.23 7.70 7.01
CA ALA A 28 -13.03 6.65 7.62
C ALA A 28 -13.45 5.60 6.58
N PRO A 29 -13.16 4.30 6.78
CA PRO A 29 -12.27 3.76 7.82
C PRO A 29 -10.81 4.18 7.59
N ALA A 30 -10.11 4.60 8.65
CA ALA A 30 -8.73 5.10 8.55
C ALA A 30 -7.68 3.97 8.43
N SER A 31 -8.03 2.74 8.78
CA SER A 31 -7.16 1.57 8.77
C SER A 31 -7.92 0.31 8.37
N THR A 32 -7.19 -0.68 7.86
CA THR A 32 -7.76 -2.02 7.66
C THR A 32 -8.01 -2.70 9.01
N ARG A 33 -9.06 -3.51 9.09
CA ARG A 33 -9.38 -4.33 10.28
C ARG A 33 -8.64 -5.67 10.28
N PHE A 34 -8.23 -6.15 9.11
CA PHE A 34 -7.66 -7.48 8.94
C PHE A 34 -6.51 -7.45 7.94
N LEU A 35 -5.44 -8.15 8.30
CA LEU A 35 -4.35 -8.52 7.41
C LEU A 35 -3.97 -9.97 7.71
N PRO A 36 -3.64 -10.77 6.68
CA PRO A 36 -3.12 -12.11 6.89
C PRO A 36 -1.75 -12.03 7.55
N GLU A 37 -1.68 -12.39 8.84
CA GLU A 37 -0.47 -12.26 9.68
C GLU A 37 0.72 -13.04 9.08
N ASP A 38 0.45 -14.24 8.56
CA ASP A 38 1.44 -15.11 7.93
C ASP A 38 2.08 -14.43 6.70
N TYR A 39 1.29 -13.69 5.92
CA TYR A 39 1.78 -12.97 4.75
C TYR A 39 2.54 -11.72 5.15
N VAL A 40 2.06 -10.97 6.16
CA VAL A 40 2.76 -9.80 6.70
C VAL A 40 4.14 -10.18 7.22
N GLU A 41 4.27 -11.31 7.92
CA GLU A 41 5.57 -11.82 8.40
C GLU A 41 6.51 -12.19 7.26
N ARG A 42 6.01 -12.82 6.19
CA ARG A 42 6.81 -13.11 5.00
C ARG A 42 7.31 -11.83 4.33
N VAL A 43 6.43 -10.84 4.14
CA VAL A 43 6.80 -9.54 3.56
C VAL A 43 7.86 -8.85 4.41
N LYS A 44 7.68 -8.83 5.74
CA LYS A 44 8.67 -8.32 6.69
C LYS A 44 10.02 -9.01 6.49
N LEU A 45 10.07 -10.34 6.55
CA LEU A 45 11.32 -11.10 6.45
C LEU A 45 12.10 -10.77 5.17
N VAL A 46 11.40 -10.74 4.03
CA VAL A 46 12.02 -10.47 2.72
C VAL A 46 12.48 -9.01 2.61
N HIS A 47 11.74 -8.05 3.20
CA HIS A 47 12.17 -6.66 3.26
C HIS A 47 13.41 -6.44 4.13
N GLU A 48 13.49 -7.08 5.29
CA GLU A 48 14.58 -6.87 6.24
C GLU A 48 15.84 -7.64 5.85
N SER A 49 15.70 -8.96 5.65
CA SER A 49 16.80 -9.91 5.53
C SER A 49 16.94 -10.56 4.15
N GLY A 50 15.95 -10.35 3.28
CA GLY A 50 15.90 -10.99 1.96
C GLY A 50 15.26 -12.38 1.98
N GLY A 51 15.35 -13.06 0.84
CA GLY A 51 14.62 -14.29 0.55
C GLY A 51 14.42 -14.43 -0.96
N TYR A 52 14.11 -15.63 -1.43
CA TYR A 52 13.86 -15.89 -2.86
C TYR A 52 15.00 -15.41 -3.79
N GLY A 53 16.26 -15.45 -3.33
CA GLY A 53 17.43 -14.96 -4.08
C GLY A 53 17.71 -13.46 -3.94
N SER A 54 16.85 -12.69 -3.26
CA SER A 54 17.08 -11.29 -2.90
C SER A 54 17.82 -11.16 -1.56
N LYS A 55 18.62 -10.09 -1.42
CA LYS A 55 19.25 -9.70 -0.14
C LYS A 55 18.35 -8.85 0.76
N GLY A 56 17.15 -8.50 0.28
CA GLY A 56 16.28 -7.55 0.96
C GLY A 56 16.85 -6.13 0.96
N TYR A 57 16.33 -5.28 1.84
CA TYR A 57 16.71 -3.88 1.97
C TYR A 57 17.55 -3.57 3.22
N GLY A 58 17.68 -4.49 4.17
CA GLY A 58 18.57 -4.32 5.33
C GLY A 58 18.16 -3.23 6.31
N TYR A 59 16.85 -2.96 6.47
CA TYR A 59 16.32 -2.05 7.49
C TYR A 59 15.31 -2.76 8.40
N ASP A 60 15.03 -2.18 9.57
CA ASP A 60 13.98 -2.64 10.49
C ASP A 60 12.59 -2.24 9.97
N TRP A 61 11.81 -3.20 9.49
CA TRP A 61 10.53 -2.96 8.85
C TRP A 61 9.46 -2.63 9.90
N LYS A 62 8.92 -1.41 9.83
CA LYS A 62 7.98 -0.87 10.81
C LYS A 62 6.54 -1.31 10.48
N GLY A 63 6.21 -2.55 10.78
CA GLY A 63 4.84 -3.05 10.72
C GLY A 63 4.09 -2.78 12.00
N LYS A 64 3.26 -1.73 12.06
CA LYS A 64 2.27 -1.64 13.13
C LYS A 64 0.90 -2.03 12.61
N LYS A 65 0.17 -2.73 13.51
CA LYS A 65 -1.24 -3.18 13.53
C LYS A 65 -2.29 -2.19 12.99
N LEU A 66 -1.91 -0.97 12.64
CA LEU A 66 -2.74 0.11 12.10
C LEU A 66 -2.20 0.54 10.75
N ILE A 67 -2.35 -0.34 9.77
CA ILE A 67 -2.02 -0.03 8.38
C ILE A 67 -3.13 0.86 7.83
N ARG A 68 -2.77 2.10 7.52
CA ARG A 68 -3.68 3.08 6.95
C ARG A 68 -4.08 2.65 5.55
N ILE A 69 -5.36 2.79 5.23
CA ILE A 69 -5.81 2.59 3.86
C ILE A 69 -5.35 3.79 3.06
N SER A 70 -4.59 3.53 2.01
CA SER A 70 -4.05 4.53 1.10
C SER A 70 -4.51 4.25 -0.32
N PHE A 71 -4.55 5.30 -1.12
CA PHE A 71 -4.72 5.26 -2.57
C PHE A 71 -3.70 6.21 -3.19
N GLU A 72 -3.15 5.84 -4.33
CA GLU A 72 -2.29 6.73 -5.10
C GLU A 72 -3.10 7.47 -6.15
N ARG A 73 -2.59 8.63 -6.60
CA ARG A 73 -3.22 9.46 -7.63
C ARG A 73 -3.52 8.65 -8.91
N THR A 74 -2.61 7.79 -9.32
CA THR A 74 -2.77 6.89 -10.48
C THR A 74 -3.94 5.93 -10.33
N GLN A 75 -4.21 5.44 -9.11
CA GLN A 75 -5.33 4.55 -8.80
C GLN A 75 -6.68 5.30 -8.71
N LEU A 76 -6.65 6.56 -8.25
CA LEU A 76 -7.83 7.43 -8.20
C LEU A 76 -8.28 7.91 -9.57
N GLN A 77 -7.35 8.18 -10.49
CA GLN A 77 -7.66 8.56 -11.87
C GLN A 77 -8.54 7.50 -12.54
N PHE A 78 -8.20 6.22 -12.35
CA PHE A 78 -8.95 5.09 -12.87
C PHE A 78 -10.38 5.02 -12.31
N LEU A 79 -10.54 5.30 -11.01
CA LEU A 79 -11.87 5.37 -10.37
C LEU A 79 -12.71 6.54 -10.90
N GLN A 80 -12.11 7.72 -11.13
CA GLN A 80 -12.83 8.85 -11.73
C GLN A 80 -13.26 8.56 -13.17
N GLU A 81 -12.41 7.92 -13.96
CA GLU A 81 -12.73 7.49 -15.33
C GLU A 81 -13.84 6.43 -15.33
N CYS A 82 -13.79 5.45 -14.41
CA CYS A 82 -14.87 4.48 -14.24
C CYS A 82 -16.19 5.13 -13.80
N PHE A 83 -16.16 6.09 -12.87
CA PHE A 83 -17.37 6.82 -12.46
C PHE A 83 -17.93 7.70 -13.58
N ALA A 84 -17.07 8.35 -14.36
CA ALA A 84 -17.49 9.12 -15.53
C ALA A 84 -18.17 8.21 -16.58
N CYS A 85 -17.63 7.01 -16.80
CA CYS A 85 -18.19 6.01 -17.72
C CYS A 85 -19.53 5.44 -17.20
N LEU A 86 -19.67 5.26 -15.89
CA LEU A 86 -20.93 4.82 -15.27
C LEU A 86 -22.03 5.90 -15.37
N LEU A 87 -21.67 7.17 -15.15
CA LEU A 87 -22.58 8.30 -15.27
C LEU A 87 -23.02 8.56 -16.72
N SER A 88 -22.13 8.35 -17.70
CA SER A 88 -22.48 8.45 -19.12
C SER A 88 -23.32 7.28 -19.63
N SER A 89 -23.53 6.24 -18.83
CA SER A 89 -24.39 5.08 -19.15
C SER A 89 -25.80 5.22 -18.57
N ILE A 90 -26.10 6.30 -17.84
CA ILE A 90 -27.38 6.58 -17.17
C ILE A 90 -28.09 7.81 -17.79
N ILE A 91 -27.50 8.46 -18.79
CA ILE A 91 -28.11 9.49 -19.65
C ILE A 91 -28.14 8.95 -21.07
#